data_AF-A0A1Y1L5S1-F1
#
_entry.id   AF-A0A1Y1L5S1-F1
#
_cell.length_a   1.000
_cell.length_b   1.000
_cell.length_c   1.000
_cell.angle_alpha   90.00
_cell.angle_beta   90.00
_cell.angle_gamma   90.00
#
_symmetry.space_group_name_H-M   'P 1'
#
loop_
_entity.id
_entity.type
_entity.pdbx_description
1 polymer ?
#
loop_
_entity_poly.entity_id
_entity_poly.type
_entity_poly.pdbx_seq_one_letter_code
_entity_poly.pdbx_strand_id
1 'polypeptide(L)'
;RITDNVAGCLCRMMMKHPDNGFVVQALPTIVQVLPLTEDYEENEPIFQCIYKLYEQSNPTVQQLTPQLVGIFEKVLGEPEEQLEQDTRQMVQRMVQALRQ
;
A
#
# COMPACT_ATOMS: atom_id res chain seq x y z
N ARG A 1 6.60 -13.18 -5.72
CA ARG A 1 5.49 -13.52 -6.65
C ARG A 1 4.27 -14.09 -5.95
N ILE A 2 4.28 -15.30 -5.35
CA ILE A 2 3.06 -15.82 -4.68
C ILE A 2 2.63 -14.88 -3.53
N THR A 3 3.57 -14.48 -2.68
CA THR A 3 3.30 -13.57 -1.56
C THR A 3 2.77 -12.22 -2.05
N ASP A 4 3.37 -11.67 -3.11
CA ASP A 4 2.98 -10.41 -3.75
C ASP A 4 1.55 -10.49 -4.31
N ASN A 5 1.22 -11.56 -5.04
CA ASN A 5 -0.12 -11.77 -5.57
C ASN A 5 -1.16 -11.96 -4.45
N VAL A 6 -0.78 -12.61 -3.34
CA VAL A 6 -1.65 -12.73 -2.16
C VAL A 6 -1.87 -11.34 -1.54
N ALA A 7 -0.83 -10.52 -1.37
CA ALA A 7 -0.95 -9.17 -0.83
C ALA A 7 -1.87 -8.29 -1.70
N GLY A 8 -1.70 -8.32 -3.02
CA GLY A 8 -2.57 -7.62 -3.96
C GLY A 8 -4.01 -8.13 -3.95
N CYS A 9 -4.22 -9.45 -3.86
CA CYS A 9 -5.54 -10.06 -3.74
C CYS A 9 -6.27 -9.61 -2.47
N LEU A 10 -5.59 -9.64 -1.31
CA LEU A 10 -6.16 -9.19 -0.04
C LEU A 10 -6.52 -7.69 -0.10
N CYS A 11 -5.70 -6.86 -0.73
CA CYS A 11 -6.03 -5.44 -0.95
C CYS A 11 -7.27 -5.25 -1.82
N ARG A 12 -7.40 -6.00 -2.93
CA ARG A 12 -8.61 -5.99 -3.76
C ARG A 12 -9.85 -6.44 -2.97
N MET A 13 -9.71 -7.44 -2.10
CA MET A 13 -10.80 -7.89 -1.21
C MET A 13 -11.23 -6.80 -0.22
N MET A 14 -10.27 -6.13 0.44
CA MET A 14 -10.55 -5.01 1.36
C MET A 14 -11.30 -3.88 0.66
N MET A 15 -10.89 -3.50 -0.55
CA MET A 15 -11.55 -2.44 -1.32
C MET A 15 -12.99 -2.82 -1.73
N LYS A 16 -13.25 -4.09 -2.02
CA LYS A 16 -14.58 -4.58 -2.41
C LYS A 16 -15.52 -4.74 -1.22
N HIS A 17 -14.98 -5.15 -0.07
CA HIS A 17 -15.72 -5.40 1.16
C HIS A 17 -15.01 -4.70 2.33
N PRO A 18 -15.28 -3.41 2.56
CA PRO A 18 -14.64 -2.65 3.63
C PRO A 18 -15.14 -3.15 4.99
N ASP A 19 -14.35 -4.05 5.60
CA ASP A 19 -14.54 -4.58 6.95
C ASP A 19 -13.31 -4.22 7.79
N ASN A 20 -13.52 -3.40 8.83
CA ASN A 20 -12.44 -2.96 9.72
C ASN A 20 -11.74 -4.12 10.44
N GLY A 21 -12.46 -5.18 10.79
CA GLY A 21 -11.87 -6.37 11.40
C GLY A 21 -10.93 -7.10 10.44
N PHE A 22 -11.29 -7.17 9.17
CA PHE A 22 -10.42 -7.74 8.13
C PHE A 22 -9.17 -6.89 7.89
N VAL A 23 -9.31 -5.56 7.85
CA VAL A 23 -8.17 -4.63 7.71
C VAL A 23 -7.18 -4.80 8.87
N VAL A 24 -7.68 -4.85 10.12
CA VAL A 24 -6.84 -5.06 11.33
C VAL A 24 -6.02 -6.36 11.23
N GLN A 25 -6.59 -7.43 10.69
CA GLN A 25 -5.92 -8.73 10.59
C GLN A 25 -4.92 -8.79 9.43
N ALA A 26 -5.27 -8.26 8.27
CA ALA A 26 -4.50 -8.50 7.05
C ALA A 26 -3.54 -7.36 6.68
N LEU A 27 -3.87 -6.09 6.96
CA LEU A 27 -3.02 -4.96 6.55
C LEU A 27 -1.61 -5.00 7.17
N PRO A 28 -1.42 -5.34 8.47
CA PRO A 28 -0.08 -5.44 9.04
C PRO A 28 0.81 -6.47 8.33
N THR A 29 0.24 -7.62 7.94
CA THR A 29 0.98 -8.65 7.19
C THR A 29 1.30 -8.18 5.77
N ILE A 30 0.40 -7.45 5.12
CA ILE A 30 0.67 -6.86 3.79
C ILE A 30 1.82 -5.86 3.87
N VAL A 31 1.86 -5.00 4.90
CA VAL A 31 2.95 -4.03 5.09
C VAL A 31 4.30 -4.71 5.29
N GLN A 32 4.34 -5.89 5.92
CA GLN A 32 5.58 -6.67 6.08
C GLN A 32 6.13 -7.26 4.77
N VAL A 33 5.28 -7.40 3.75
CA VAL A 33 5.68 -7.89 2.43
C VAL A 33 6.27 -6.77 1.57
N LEU A 34 5.99 -5.51 1.90
CA LEU A 34 6.44 -4.35 1.12
C LEU A 34 7.88 -3.91 1.47
N PRO A 35 8.62 -3.33 0.51
CA PRO A 35 8.28 -3.19 -0.90
C PRO A 35 8.29 -4.53 -1.63
N LEU A 36 7.47 -4.68 -2.66
CA LEU A 36 7.51 -5.87 -3.53
C LEU A 36 8.88 -5.94 -4.21
N THR A 37 9.31 -7.15 -4.58
CA THR A 37 10.61 -7.38 -5.24
C THR A 37 10.52 -8.25 -6.49
N GLU A 38 9.40 -8.95 -6.70
CA GLU A 38 9.25 -9.89 -7.82
C GLU A 38 8.08 -9.51 -8.75
N ASP A 39 6.94 -9.09 -8.21
CA ASP A 39 5.74 -8.79 -9.02
C ASP A 39 5.22 -7.35 -8.78
N TYR A 40 5.77 -6.38 -9.52
CA TYR A 40 5.42 -4.97 -9.37
C TYR A 40 4.01 -4.62 -9.85
N GLU A 41 3.34 -5.47 -10.62
CA GLU A 41 1.95 -5.24 -11.04
C GLU A 41 1.01 -5.14 -9.83
N GLU A 42 1.36 -5.79 -8.72
CA GLU A 42 0.57 -5.76 -7.49
C GLU A 42 0.79 -4.49 -6.66
N ASN A 43 1.77 -3.63 -6.99
CA ASN A 43 1.95 -2.35 -6.29
C ASN A 43 0.74 -1.42 -6.48
N GLU A 44 0.19 -1.33 -7.69
CA GLU A 44 -0.98 -0.49 -7.97
C GLU A 44 -2.17 -0.80 -7.05
N PRO A 45 -2.73 -2.03 -7.03
CA PRO A 45 -3.88 -2.36 -6.18
C PRO A 45 -3.57 -2.25 -4.69
N ILE A 46 -2.33 -2.51 -4.26
CA ILE A 46 -1.91 -2.36 -2.86
C ILE A 46 -1.93 -0.88 -2.46
N PHE A 47 -1.28 0.00 -3.24
CA PHE A 47 -1.22 1.42 -2.91
C PHE A 47 -2.57 2.12 -3.08
N GLN A 48 -3.41 1.69 -4.03
CA GLN A 48 -4.79 2.17 -4.13
C GLN A 48 -5.61 1.81 -2.89
N CYS A 49 -5.45 0.58 -2.37
CA CYS A 49 -6.11 0.16 -1.12
C CYS A 49 -5.64 1.02 0.06
N ILE A 50 -4.33 1.20 0.23
CA ILE A 50 -3.76 2.01 1.31
C ILE A 50 -4.24 3.46 1.21
N TYR A 51 -4.26 4.04 0.01
CA TYR A 51 -4.80 5.38 -0.22
C TYR A 51 -6.26 5.50 0.21
N LYS A 52 -7.12 4.54 -0.19
CA LYS A 52 -8.53 4.51 0.20
C LYS A 52 -8.72 4.41 1.72
N LEU A 53 -7.89 3.64 2.40
CA LEU A 53 -7.93 3.55 3.87
C LEU A 53 -7.58 4.88 4.53
N TYR A 54 -6.64 5.65 3.98
CA TYR A 54 -6.37 7.01 4.45
C TYR A 54 -7.55 7.96 4.19
N GLU A 55 -8.18 7.91 3.01
CA GLU A 55 -9.40 8.70 2.72
C GLU A 55 -10.52 8.39 3.73
N GLN A 56 -10.61 7.14 4.18
CA GLN A 56 -11.59 6.67 5.17
C GLN A 56 -11.19 6.95 6.62
N SER A 57 -10.03 7.58 6.87
CA SER A 57 -9.49 7.77 8.22
C SER A 57 -9.40 6.46 9.02
N ASN A 58 -9.06 5.35 8.36
CA ASN A 58 -9.02 4.04 9.00
C ASN A 58 -7.91 3.99 10.09
N PRO A 59 -8.20 3.53 11.31
CA PRO A 59 -7.24 3.58 12.41
C PRO A 59 -6.03 2.66 12.19
N THR A 60 -6.19 1.53 11.50
CA THR A 60 -5.10 0.58 11.26
C THR A 60 -4.05 1.16 10.33
N VAL A 61 -4.47 1.82 9.24
CA VAL A 61 -3.51 2.44 8.32
C VAL A 61 -2.76 3.60 8.99
N GLN A 62 -3.44 4.37 9.85
CA GLN A 62 -2.83 5.46 10.63
C GLN A 62 -1.76 4.94 11.61
N GLN A 63 -2.02 3.81 12.27
CA GLN A 63 -1.04 3.18 13.16
C GLN A 63 0.21 2.68 12.42
N LEU A 64 0.05 2.29 11.15
CA LEU A 64 1.13 1.79 10.31
C LEU A 64 1.86 2.91 9.53
N THR A 65 1.40 4.15 9.62
CA THR A 65 1.94 5.30 8.88
C THR A 65 3.47 5.43 8.97
N PRO A 66 4.13 5.30 10.14
CA PRO A 66 5.59 5.43 10.21
C PRO A 66 6.34 4.40 9.34
N GLN A 67 5.83 3.17 9.23
CA GLN A 67 6.43 2.12 8.39
C GLN A 67 6.11 2.39 6.90
N LEU A 68 4.86 2.77 6.62
CA LEU A 68 4.38 3.06 5.27
C LEU A 68 5.14 4.21 4.61
N VAL A 69 5.46 5.27 5.35
CA VAL A 69 6.26 6.40 4.81
C VAL A 69 7.62 5.92 4.32
N GLY A 70 8.33 5.10 5.10
CA GLY A 70 9.62 4.55 4.69
C GLY A 70 9.52 3.61 3.48
N ILE A 71 8.42 2.85 3.36
CA ILE A 71 8.13 2.02 2.19
C ILE A 71 7.88 2.89 0.95
N PHE A 72 7.03 3.92 1.07
CA PHE A 72 6.72 4.82 -0.03
C PHE A 72 7.97 5.51 -0.57
N GLU A 73 8.84 5.98 0.31
CA GLU A 73 10.12 6.59 -0.08
C GLU A 73 11.01 5.61 -0.84
N LYS A 74 11.07 4.35 -0.42
CA LYS A 74 11.83 3.30 -1.12
C LYS A 74 11.28 3.03 -2.52
N VAL A 75 9.97 2.82 -2.67
CA VAL A 75 9.36 2.50 -3.97
C VAL A 75 9.37 3.67 -4.96
N LEU A 76 9.50 4.90 -4.46
CA LEU A 76 9.72 6.08 -5.29
C LEU A 76 11.17 6.19 -5.80
N GLY A 77 12.10 5.41 -5.27
CA GLY A 77 13.47 5.29 -5.77
C GLY A 77 13.60 4.30 -6.94
N GLU A 78 14.78 3.68 -7.03
CA GLU A 78 15.10 2.67 -8.05
C GLU A 78 14.78 1.23 -7.60
N PRO A 79 14.48 0.30 -8.53
CA PRO A 79 14.16 0.53 -9.93
C PRO A 79 12.90 1.40 -10.15
N GLU A 80 12.92 2.28 -11.17
CA GLU A 80 11.80 3.19 -11.45
C GLU A 80 10.54 2.43 -11.91
N GLU A 81 10.73 1.29 -12.59
CA GLU A 81 9.67 0.41 -13.10
C GLU A 81 8.85 -0.31 -12.01
N GLN A 82 9.17 -0.10 -10.72
CA GLN A 82 8.34 -0.55 -9.61
C GLN A 82 6.93 0.03 -9.62
N LEU A 83 6.78 1.22 -10.20
CA LEU A 83 5.53 1.96 -10.18
C LEU A 83 5.24 2.54 -11.55
N GLU A 84 4.09 2.17 -12.08
CA GLU A 84 3.45 2.87 -13.18
C GLU A 84 3.24 4.35 -12.85
N GLN A 85 3.21 5.20 -13.88
CA GLN A 85 3.25 6.66 -13.73
C GLN A 85 2.14 7.20 -12.80
N ASP A 86 0.91 6.69 -12.93
CA ASP A 86 -0.23 7.13 -12.12
C ASP A 86 -0.10 6.70 -10.67
N THR A 87 0.30 5.44 -10.44
CA THR A 87 0.59 4.90 -9.10
C THR A 87 1.71 5.67 -8.43
N ARG A 88 2.78 6.00 -9.17
CA ARG A 88 3.90 6.80 -8.68
C ARG A 88 3.44 8.18 -8.22
N GLN A 89 2.62 8.87 -9.00
CA GLN A 89 2.07 10.17 -8.60
C GLN A 89 1.20 10.07 -7.35
N MET A 90 0.38 9.02 -7.24
CA MET A 90 -0.44 8.78 -6.05
C MET A 90 0.44 8.56 -4.80
N VAL A 91 1.49 7.75 -4.89
CA VAL A 91 2.42 7.51 -3.78
C VAL A 91 3.17 8.80 -3.39
N GLN A 92 3.61 9.61 -4.36
CA GLN A 92 4.21 10.93 -4.09
C GLN A 92 3.26 11.83 -3.29
N ARG A 93 1.98 11.89 -3.70
CA ARG A 93 0.96 12.67 -2.97
C ARG A 93 0.76 12.16 -1.55
N MET A 94 0.72 10.84 -1.36
CA MET A 94 0.63 10.24 -0.01
C MET A 94 1.82 10.65 0.86
N VAL A 95 3.06 10.55 0.36
CA VAL A 95 4.26 10.96 1.12
C VAL A 95 4.20 12.44 1.48
N GLN A 96 3.81 13.31 0.55
CA GLN A 96 3.68 14.75 0.80
C GLN A 96 2.60 15.07 1.84
N ALA A 97 1.49 14.34 1.83
CA ALA A 97 0.40 14.54 2.79
C ALA A 97 0.78 14.07 4.21
N LEU A 98 1.54 12.97 4.32
CA LEU A 98 1.87 12.33 5.60
C LEU A 98 3.10 12.93 6.31
N ARG A 99 3.87 13.77 5.62
CA ARG A 99 5.05 14.46 6.18
C ARG A 99 4.73 15.85 6.79
N GLN A 100 3.47 16.29 6.70
CA GLN A 100 2.99 17.55 7.29
C GLN A 100 2.59 17.35 8.75
#